data_AF-A0A127T225-F1
#
_entry.id   AF-A0A127T225-F1
#
_cell.length_a   1.000
_cell.length_b   1.000
_cell.length_c   1.000
_cell.angle_alpha   90.00
_cell.angle_beta   90.00
_cell.angle_gamma   90.00
#
_symmetry.space_group_name_H-M   'P 1'
#
loop_
_entity.id
_entity.type
_entity.pdbx_description
1 polymer ?
#
loop_
_entity_poly.entity_id
_entity_poly.type
_entity_poly.pdbx_seq_one_letter_code
_entity_poly.pdbx_strand_id
1 'polypeptide(L)'
;HQFQEPSTPRPTLTADDMAFAGKTLHQIQQGFATKVVGQHDLSRALLVTLLSKGHVLLESVPGLAKTLAASTLASTVQATFHRIQCTPDLLPSDIIGTQVFDSRTADFITQLGPVHANFVLLDEINRSSAKT
;
A
#
# COMPACT_ATOMS: atom_id res chain seq x y z
N HIS A 1 36.99 20.64 -18.53
CA HIS A 1 36.68 20.63 -17.09
C HIS A 1 35.66 19.55 -16.81
N GLN A 2 36.12 18.37 -16.39
CA GLN A 2 35.27 17.25 -15.97
C GLN A 2 34.73 17.53 -14.57
N PHE A 3 33.41 17.55 -14.40
CA PHE A 3 32.76 17.50 -13.10
C PHE A 3 32.89 16.07 -12.57
N GLN A 4 33.73 15.89 -11.57
CA GLN A 4 33.85 14.63 -10.82
C GLN A 4 32.88 14.72 -9.65
N GLU A 5 31.76 14.02 -9.74
CA GLU A 5 30.79 13.96 -8.64
C GLU A 5 31.44 13.31 -7.40
N PRO A 6 31.26 13.86 -6.19
CA PRO A 6 31.77 13.25 -4.97
C PRO A 6 31.07 11.91 -4.74
N SER A 7 31.83 10.81 -4.78
CA SER A 7 31.34 9.47 -4.47
C SER A 7 31.12 9.33 -2.96
N THR A 8 29.91 9.63 -2.49
CA THR A 8 29.52 9.33 -1.10
C THR A 8 29.58 7.81 -0.91
N PRO A 9 30.35 7.29 0.07
CA PRO A 9 30.38 5.85 0.32
C PRO A 9 28.99 5.38 0.73
N ARG A 10 28.47 4.35 0.05
CA ARG A 10 27.24 3.69 0.48
C ARG A 10 27.46 3.16 1.90
N PRO A 11 26.55 3.43 2.86
CA PRO A 11 26.67 2.87 4.19
C PRO A 11 26.73 1.34 4.08
N THR A 12 27.76 0.75 4.68
CA THR A 12 27.93 -0.70 4.73
C THR A 12 26.90 -1.25 5.72
N LEU A 13 26.04 -2.16 5.26
CA LEU A 13 25.08 -2.85 6.13
C LEU A 13 25.82 -3.62 7.21
N THR A 14 25.52 -3.33 8.47
CA THR A 14 26.15 -3.99 9.63
C THR A 14 25.37 -5.26 10.02
N ALA A 15 26.00 -6.11 10.84
CA ALA A 15 25.31 -7.26 11.42
C ALA A 15 24.12 -6.84 12.30
N ASP A 16 24.25 -5.70 12.99
CA ASP A 16 23.20 -5.14 13.85
C ASP A 16 22.00 -4.66 13.03
N ASP A 17 22.24 -4.03 11.86
CA ASP A 17 21.17 -3.63 10.94
C ASP A 17 20.36 -4.85 10.46
N MET A 18 21.05 -5.94 10.11
CA MET A 18 20.42 -7.18 9.67
C MET A 18 19.62 -7.85 10.80
N ALA A 19 20.17 -7.86 12.02
CA ALA A 19 19.48 -8.40 13.20
C ALA A 19 18.23 -7.59 13.54
N PHE A 20 18.32 -6.25 13.49
CA PHE A 20 17.19 -5.36 13.69
C PHE A 20 16.11 -5.60 12.64
N ALA A 21 16.47 -5.60 11.35
CA ALA A 21 15.53 -5.84 10.26
C ALA A 21 14.82 -7.21 10.40
N GLY A 22 15.58 -8.26 10.70
CA GLY A 22 15.03 -9.60 10.93
C GLY A 22 14.03 -9.64 12.09
N LYS A 23 14.35 -8.98 13.21
CA LYS A 23 13.45 -8.88 14.37
C LYS A 23 12.16 -8.12 14.02
N THR A 24 12.27 -6.97 13.35
CA THR A 24 11.11 -6.17 12.94
C THR A 24 10.21 -6.94 11.98
N LEU A 25 10.78 -7.61 10.97
CA LEU A 25 10.01 -8.44 10.04
C LEU A 25 9.28 -9.58 10.75
N HIS A 26 9.94 -10.24 11.72
CA HIS A 26 9.33 -11.29 12.51
C HIS A 26 8.14 -10.78 13.32
N GLN A 27 8.26 -9.59 13.94
CA GLN A 27 7.16 -8.97 14.68
C GLN A 27 5.96 -8.65 13.78
N ILE A 28 6.21 -8.15 12.56
CA ILE A 28 5.14 -7.87 11.59
C ILE A 28 4.46 -9.17 11.15
N GLN A 29 5.23 -10.22 10.87
CA GLN A 29 4.68 -11.55 10.52
C GLN A 29 3.81 -12.13 11.64
N GLN A 30 4.26 -12.02 12.89
CA GLN A 30 3.48 -12.46 14.06
C GLN A 30 2.18 -11.66 14.18
N GLY A 31 2.26 -10.33 14.08
CA GLY A 31 1.08 -9.46 14.11
C GLY A 31 0.06 -9.82 13.02
N PHE A 32 0.53 -10.08 11.81
CA PHE A 32 -0.30 -10.52 10.69
C PHE A 32 -0.99 -11.87 10.98
N ALA A 33 -0.24 -12.84 11.51
CA ALA A 33 -0.73 -14.18 11.81
C ALA A 33 -1.82 -14.21 12.91
N THR A 34 -1.95 -13.16 13.72
CA THR A 34 -3.03 -13.07 14.73
C THR A 34 -4.43 -12.97 14.12
N LYS A 35 -4.55 -12.40 12.91
CA LYS A 35 -5.84 -12.22 12.22
C LYS A 35 -5.98 -13.06 10.96
N VAL A 36 -4.86 -13.49 10.37
CA VAL A 36 -4.85 -14.24 9.10
C VAL A 36 -4.08 -15.54 9.28
N VAL A 37 -4.82 -16.64 9.42
CA VAL A 37 -4.26 -17.97 9.71
C VAL A 37 -4.02 -18.76 8.42
N GLY A 38 -2.90 -19.48 8.35
CA GLY A 38 -2.59 -20.41 7.25
C GLY A 38 -2.12 -19.76 5.94
N GLN A 39 -2.06 -18.42 5.86
CA GLN A 39 -1.75 -17.68 4.64
C GLN A 39 -0.28 -17.19 4.60
N HIS A 40 0.68 -18.11 4.75
CA HIS A 40 2.10 -17.78 4.84
C HIS A 40 2.66 -17.17 3.54
N ASP A 41 2.30 -17.72 2.38
CA ASP A 41 2.78 -17.21 1.09
C ASP A 41 2.23 -15.82 0.77
N LEU A 42 0.95 -15.57 1.11
CA LEU A 42 0.34 -14.26 1.00
C LEU A 42 1.03 -13.24 1.92
N SER A 43 1.28 -13.60 3.18
CA SER A 43 2.02 -12.76 4.12
C SER A 43 3.40 -12.38 3.56
N ARG A 44 4.13 -13.37 3.04
CA ARG A 44 5.44 -13.17 2.42
C ARG A 44 5.36 -12.25 1.20
N ALA A 45 4.41 -12.48 0.29
CA ALA A 45 4.23 -11.67 -0.91
C ALA A 45 3.92 -10.20 -0.56
N LEU A 46 3.02 -9.96 0.40
CA LEU A 46 2.67 -8.62 0.85
C LEU A 46 3.86 -7.91 1.53
N LEU A 47 4.65 -8.62 2.34
CA LEU A 47 5.84 -8.05 2.98
C LEU A 47 6.94 -7.70 1.97
N VAL A 48 7.22 -8.59 1.01
CA VAL A 48 8.17 -8.31 -0.07
C VAL A 48 7.73 -7.09 -0.87
N THR A 49 6.43 -6.97 -1.17
CA THR A 49 5.85 -5.83 -1.87
C THR A 49 6.00 -4.53 -1.09
N LEU A 50 5.75 -4.56 0.22
CA LEU A 50 5.93 -3.41 1.09
C LEU A 50 7.40 -2.94 1.11
N LEU A 51 8.34 -3.87 1.27
CA LEU A 51 9.77 -3.57 1.34
C LEU A 51 10.33 -3.05 0.01
N SER A 52 9.81 -3.55 -1.11
CA SER A 52 10.20 -3.10 -2.45
C SER A 52 9.52 -1.82 -2.88
N LYS A 53 8.55 -1.31 -2.09
CA LYS A 53 7.66 -0.20 -2.47
C LYS A 53 6.91 -0.47 -3.78
N GLY A 54 6.60 -1.74 -4.03
CA GLY A 54 5.93 -2.20 -5.24
C GLY A 54 4.42 -2.29 -5.10
N HIS A 55 3.81 -2.85 -6.14
CA HIS A 55 2.40 -3.26 -6.16
C HIS A 55 2.31 -4.76 -6.42
N VAL A 56 1.28 -5.39 -5.89
CA VAL A 56 1.03 -6.83 -6.08
C VAL A 56 -0.38 -7.06 -6.58
N LEU A 57 -0.50 -7.90 -7.60
CA LEU A 57 -1.77 -8.42 -8.05
C LEU A 57 -2.08 -9.72 -7.30
N LEU A 58 -3.20 -9.74 -6.58
CA LEU A 58 -3.64 -10.91 -5.83
C LEU A 58 -4.67 -11.69 -6.66
N GLU A 59 -4.20 -12.62 -7.50
CA GLU A 59 -5.06 -13.56 -8.20
C GLU A 59 -5.36 -14.75 -7.30
N SER A 60 -6.64 -14.95 -6.95
CA SER A 60 -7.03 -16.10 -6.14
C SER A 60 -8.52 -16.34 -6.27
N VAL A 61 -8.95 -17.55 -5.90
CA VAL A 61 -10.36 -17.89 -5.74
C VAL A 61 -11.05 -16.96 -4.72
N PRO A 62 -12.36 -16.65 -4.89
CA PRO A 62 -13.12 -15.87 -3.92
C PRO A 62 -13.02 -16.45 -2.51
N GLY A 63 -12.97 -15.59 -1.49
CA GLY A 63 -13.00 -16.01 -0.09
C GLY A 63 -11.66 -16.16 0.63
N LEU A 64 -10.52 -15.96 -0.04
CA LEU A 64 -9.17 -16.04 0.59
C LEU A 64 -8.77 -14.82 1.44
N ALA A 65 -9.76 -14.10 1.98
CA ALA A 65 -9.58 -13.02 2.94
C ALA A 65 -8.60 -11.91 2.49
N LYS A 66 -8.48 -11.62 1.18
CA LYS A 66 -7.56 -10.61 0.62
C LYS A 66 -7.68 -9.25 1.31
N THR A 67 -8.91 -8.80 1.54
CA THR A 67 -9.21 -7.56 2.26
C THR A 67 -8.72 -7.60 3.70
N LEU A 68 -8.96 -8.72 4.41
CA LEU A 68 -8.47 -8.90 5.77
C LEU A 68 -6.94 -8.93 5.80
N ALA A 69 -6.28 -9.59 4.85
CA ALA A 69 -4.83 -9.64 4.75
C ALA A 69 -4.21 -8.26 4.53
N ALA A 70 -4.67 -7.52 3.52
CA ALA A 70 -4.13 -6.20 3.21
C ALA A 70 -4.36 -5.20 4.36
N SER A 71 -5.58 -5.17 4.91
CA SER A 71 -5.91 -4.29 6.06
C SER A 71 -5.17 -4.68 7.34
N THR A 72 -4.96 -5.97 7.60
CA THR A 72 -4.20 -6.45 8.75
C THR A 72 -2.75 -6.03 8.64
N LEU A 73 -2.10 -6.23 7.48
CA LEU A 73 -0.71 -5.81 7.29
C LEU A 73 -0.57 -4.30 7.52
N ALA A 74 -1.44 -3.48 6.90
CA ALA A 74 -1.43 -2.03 7.09
C ALA A 74 -1.57 -1.65 8.57
N SER A 75 -2.51 -2.29 9.29
CA SER A 75 -2.70 -2.06 10.72
C SER A 75 -1.48 -2.46 11.55
N THR A 76 -0.83 -3.58 11.24
CA THR A 76 0.38 -4.06 11.94
C THR A 76 1.54 -3.08 11.82
N VAL A 77 1.65 -2.36 10.70
CA VAL A 77 2.69 -1.35 10.49
C VAL A 77 2.19 0.09 10.74
N GLN A 78 1.02 0.25 11.37
CA GLN A 78 0.41 1.55 11.69
C GLN A 78 0.22 2.46 10.47
N ALA A 79 -0.10 1.88 9.33
CA ALA A 79 -0.27 2.56 8.07
C ALA A 79 -1.76 2.80 7.76
N THR A 80 -2.04 3.88 7.03
CA THR A 80 -3.39 4.16 6.51
C THR A 80 -3.76 3.13 5.44
N PHE A 81 -5.03 2.72 5.42
CA PHE A 81 -5.56 1.74 4.49
C PHE A 81 -6.88 2.22 3.90
N HIS A 82 -6.98 2.22 2.57
CA HIS A 82 -8.24 2.42 1.88
C HIS A 82 -8.55 1.25 0.95
N ARG A 83 -9.83 0.88 0.89
CA ARG A 83 -10.36 -0.07 -0.08
C ARG A 83 -11.19 0.67 -1.10
N ILE A 84 -10.92 0.43 -2.37
CA ILE A 84 -11.66 0.95 -3.50
C ILE A 84 -12.28 -0.25 -4.22
N GLN A 85 -13.61 -0.26 -4.33
CA GLN A 85 -14.31 -1.25 -5.13
C GLN A 85 -14.31 -0.80 -6.59
N CYS A 86 -13.68 -1.56 -7.47
CA CYS A 86 -13.72 -1.27 -8.89
C CYS A 86 -15.09 -1.59 -9.48
N THR A 87 -15.68 -0.58 -10.11
CA THR A 87 -16.91 -0.67 -10.89
C THR A 87 -16.67 -0.08 -12.29
N PRO A 88 -17.48 -0.43 -13.30
CA PRO A 88 -17.34 0.13 -14.64
C PRO A 88 -17.46 1.66 -14.69
N ASP A 89 -18.19 2.22 -13.73
CA ASP A 89 -18.52 3.64 -13.63
C ASP A 89 -17.54 4.44 -12.77
N LEU A 90 -16.59 3.78 -12.09
CA LEU A 90 -15.60 4.44 -11.25
C LEU A 90 -14.82 5.50 -12.05
N LEU A 91 -14.85 6.74 -11.60
CA LEU A 91 -14.18 7.87 -12.25
C LEU A 91 -12.79 8.10 -11.64
N PRO A 92 -11.82 8.65 -12.40
CA PRO A 92 -10.53 9.04 -11.84
C PRO A 92 -10.65 10.00 -10.64
N SER A 93 -11.65 10.89 -10.66
CA SER A 93 -11.97 11.80 -9.55
C SER A 93 -12.34 11.07 -8.25
N ASP A 94 -12.97 9.90 -8.34
CA ASP A 94 -13.37 9.11 -7.17
C ASP A 94 -12.17 8.45 -6.48
N ILE A 95 -11.04 8.35 -7.20
CA ILE A 95 -9.79 7.74 -6.73
C ILE A 95 -8.82 8.83 -6.25
N ILE A 96 -8.62 9.86 -7.07
CA ILE A 96 -7.64 10.93 -6.85
C ILE A 96 -8.19 11.99 -5.90
N GLY A 97 -9.48 12.34 -6.04
CA GLY A 97 -10.10 13.45 -5.32
C GLY A 97 -10.64 14.53 -6.25
N THR A 98 -11.29 15.53 -5.67
CA THR A 98 -11.96 16.63 -6.39
C THR A 98 -11.73 17.97 -5.69
N GLN A 99 -11.97 19.07 -6.42
CA GLN A 99 -12.13 20.39 -5.80
C GLN A 99 -13.61 20.66 -5.58
N VAL A 100 -13.96 21.08 -4.36
CA VAL A 100 -15.32 21.41 -3.96
C VAL A 100 -15.35 22.88 -3.55
N PHE A 101 -16.30 23.62 -4.09
CA PHE A 101 -16.51 25.02 -3.70
C PHE A 101 -17.17 25.09 -2.32
N ASP A 102 -16.51 25.75 -1.35
CA ASP A 102 -17.08 26.06 -0.04
C ASP A 102 -17.75 27.44 -0.11
N SER A 103 -19.09 27.44 -0.15
CA SER A 103 -19.88 28.67 -0.22
C SER A 103 -19.75 29.57 1.01
N ARG A 104 -19.29 29.04 2.15
CA ARG A 104 -19.09 29.82 3.38
C ARG A 104 -17.83 30.69 3.29
N THR A 105 -16.79 30.21 2.63
CA THR A 105 -15.51 30.92 2.46
C THR A 105 -15.36 31.53 1.06
N ALA A 106 -16.24 31.17 0.12
CA ALA A 106 -16.15 31.51 -1.30
C ALA A 106 -14.86 31.03 -1.97
N ASP A 107 -14.32 29.90 -1.50
CA ASP A 107 -13.07 29.30 -1.97
C ASP A 107 -13.26 27.86 -2.48
N PHE A 108 -12.30 27.38 -3.26
CA PHE A 108 -12.22 25.97 -3.66
C PHE A 108 -11.32 25.18 -2.70
N ILE A 109 -11.87 24.14 -2.09
CA ILE A 109 -11.17 23.21 -1.18
C ILE A 109 -10.90 21.91 -1.92
N THR A 110 -9.66 21.40 -1.84
CA THR A 110 -9.31 20.09 -2.39
C THR A 110 -9.71 18.99 -1.39
N GLN A 111 -10.53 18.05 -1.82
CA GLN A 111 -10.81 16.82 -1.11
C GLN A 111 -9.97 15.70 -1.71
N LEU A 112 -9.03 15.16 -0.94
CA LEU A 112 -8.18 14.05 -1.37
C LEU A 112 -8.99 12.76 -1.46
N GLY A 113 -8.84 12.04 -2.56
CA GLY A 113 -9.46 10.75 -2.77
C GLY A 113 -8.72 9.60 -2.06
N PRO A 114 -9.32 8.39 -2.04
CA PRO A 114 -8.85 7.24 -1.27
C PRO A 114 -7.47 6.72 -1.70
N VAL A 115 -6.95 7.10 -2.87
CA VAL A 115 -5.58 6.75 -3.27
C VAL A 115 -4.51 7.34 -2.35
N HIS A 116 -4.87 8.39 -1.60
CA HIS A 116 -4.00 9.03 -0.61
C HIS A 116 -3.97 8.25 0.71
N ALA A 117 -3.49 7.00 0.63
CA ALA A 117 -3.19 6.15 1.77
C ALA A 117 -1.86 5.43 1.55
N ASN A 118 -1.29 4.88 2.62
CA ASN A 118 -0.09 4.06 2.55
C ASN A 118 -0.36 2.72 1.85
N PHE A 119 -1.56 2.17 2.04
CA PHE A 119 -2.04 0.96 1.37
C PHE A 119 -3.39 1.23 0.71
N VAL A 120 -3.50 0.85 -0.55
CA VAL A 120 -4.75 0.92 -1.32
C VAL A 120 -5.05 -0.47 -1.87
N LEU A 121 -6.21 -1.01 -1.53
CA LEU A 121 -6.73 -2.25 -2.11
C LEU A 121 -7.75 -1.90 -3.19
N LEU A 122 -7.42 -2.19 -4.45
CA LEU A 122 -8.36 -2.19 -5.57
C LEU A 122 -9.02 -3.56 -5.65
N ASP A 123 -10.28 -3.66 -5.21
CA ASP A 123 -11.04 -4.90 -5.25
C ASP A 123 -11.81 -5.01 -6.56
N GLU A 124 -11.88 -6.22 -7.12
CA GLU A 124 -12.51 -6.50 -8.43
C GLU A 124 -11.96 -5.63 -9.58
N ILE A 125 -10.64 -5.39 -9.61
CA ILE A 125 -9.97 -4.54 -10.62
C ILE A 125 -10.31 -4.90 -12.07
N ASN A 126 -10.64 -6.15 -12.33
CA ASN A 126 -11.12 -6.66 -13.61
C ASN A 126 -12.47 -6.08 -14.08
N ARG A 127 -13.21 -5.37 -13.21
CA ARG A 127 -14.47 -4.69 -13.54
C ARG A 127 -14.29 -3.21 -13.90
N SER A 128 -13.11 -2.64 -13.70
CA SER A 128 -12.83 -1.27 -14.14
C SER A 128 -12.80 -1.20 -15.66
N SER A 129 -13.43 -0.17 -16.23
CA SER A 129 -13.28 0.15 -17.65
C SER A 129 -11.92 0.83 -17.89
N ALA A 130 -11.22 0.47 -18.96
CA ALA A 130 -10.02 1.19 -19.38
C ALA A 130 -10.44 2.54 -19.99
N LYS A 131 -10.65 3.56 -19.15
CA LYS A 131 -10.84 4.94 -19.61
C LYS A 131 -9.46 5.57 -19.76
N THR A 132 -9.10 5.89 -21.01
CA THR A 132 -7.88 6.62 -21.39
C THR A 132 -8.14 8.11 -21.38
#